data_AF-A0A9P7JWQ8-F1
#
_entry.id   AF-A0A9P7JWQ8-F1
#
_cell.length_a   1.000
_cell.length_b   1.000
_cell.length_c   1.000
_cell.angle_alpha   90.00
_cell.angle_beta   90.00
_cell.angle_gamma   90.00
#
_symmetry.space_group_name_H-M   'P 1'
#
loop_
_entity.id
_entity.type
_entity.pdbx_description
1 polymer ?
#
loop_
_entity_poly.entity_id
_entity_poly.type
_entity_poly.pdbx_seq_one_letter_code
_entity_poly.pdbx_strand_id
1 'polypeptide(L)'
;MRDKEITSIKSSSQASRPYPLPPHLPPGTPHSRPHFFSQDLLPEDDNMEPLNDEDQSNSPNMTLTQPTPNTASPGTPETPTPAARVIQQRVSSIHNLLLSQEMPPPLTTATQSNADTSSDLAQSIHAPKSNMEDQPMDNPPAPPRPYSPNEEERTILAHLALAEKNRSTIRHDGPHHCTTLPQFTPTPIGGFPGTHMTHSAEVFDHLDNRILLAWFQVEHPKLVVQVFDYTRREVAEKAVILAERICANIAIIANFVHQDAQPVRVSPPQPQGGRESKAFPIGFLVHNISEETKDLILSKRIWSANDITFQARAFSCYHPPDLLFCLTGFTTSNPQIIRKAVTDVWAADEYRAEINDIISMSEIKDEKEVYAATWSLIRSAWVEHLDFKVTRGVSVTRFNVFTISPIHDATAWTDLHSLLHVLDYPTGLDGCGSAVAMTACPICHSIAHPHGLCPFPNIPSWNGPKIGSKTTVMTARNTKPHGKK
;
A
#
# COMPACT_ATOMS: atom_id res chain seq x y z
N MET A 1 37.25 57.23 11.03
CA MET A 1 36.28 56.95 9.95
C MET A 1 36.80 55.78 9.13
N ARG A 2 36.32 54.57 9.43
CA ARG A 2 36.45 53.37 8.60
C ARG A 2 35.20 52.55 8.85
N ASP A 3 34.39 52.43 7.80
CA ASP A 3 33.10 51.76 7.81
C ASP A 3 33.26 50.26 7.97
N LYS A 4 32.44 49.67 8.85
CA LYS A 4 32.30 48.23 9.02
C LYS A 4 31.04 47.80 8.28
N GLU A 5 31.23 47.06 7.20
CA GLU A 5 30.16 46.36 6.50
C GLU A 5 29.59 45.22 7.36
N ILE A 6 28.27 45.13 7.39
CA ILE A 6 27.49 44.09 8.04
C ILE A 6 27.23 42.99 7.00
N THR A 7 27.78 41.81 7.25
CA THR A 7 27.56 40.61 6.43
C THR A 7 26.11 40.12 6.53
N SER A 8 25.45 40.10 5.38
CA SER A 8 24.10 39.59 5.14
C SER A 8 24.02 38.06 5.31
N ILE A 9 23.06 37.62 6.13
CA ILE A 9 22.70 36.22 6.36
C ILE A 9 21.83 35.75 5.19
N LYS A 10 22.38 34.90 4.32
CA LYS A 10 21.60 34.17 3.30
C LYS A 10 20.80 33.06 3.97
N SER A 11 19.48 33.24 4.06
CA SER A 11 18.51 32.19 4.31
C SER A 11 18.34 31.34 3.05
N SER A 12 18.68 30.06 3.15
CA SER A 12 18.46 29.06 2.10
C SER A 12 16.98 28.69 2.07
N SER A 13 16.21 29.23 1.10
CA SER A 13 14.87 28.71 0.83
C SER A 13 14.99 27.35 0.15
N GLN A 14 14.32 26.35 0.72
CA GLN A 14 14.08 25.08 0.03
C GLN A 14 13.08 25.35 -1.10
N ALA A 15 13.61 25.44 -2.32
CA ALA A 15 12.78 25.45 -3.52
C ALA A 15 12.10 24.09 -3.67
N SER A 16 10.77 24.12 -3.61
CA SER A 16 9.87 23.09 -4.13
C SER A 16 10.30 22.74 -5.55
N ARG A 17 10.52 21.45 -5.82
CA ARG A 17 10.78 21.00 -7.20
C ARG A 17 9.48 21.06 -8.00
N PRO A 18 9.46 21.69 -9.19
CA PRO A 18 8.36 21.53 -10.13
C PRO A 18 8.39 20.11 -10.69
N TYR A 19 7.22 19.47 -10.78
CA TYR A 19 7.01 18.30 -11.61
C TYR A 19 7.22 18.68 -13.10
N PRO A 20 7.62 17.72 -13.96
CA PRO A 20 7.59 17.95 -15.40
C PRO A 20 6.16 18.28 -15.82
N LEU A 21 5.99 19.44 -16.47
CA LEU A 21 4.72 19.85 -17.07
C LEU A 21 4.28 18.79 -18.11
N PRO A 22 2.98 18.46 -18.19
CA PRO A 22 2.47 17.66 -19.29
C PRO A 22 2.66 18.41 -20.62
N PRO A 23 2.79 17.69 -21.75
CA PRO A 23 2.95 18.31 -23.05
C PRO A 23 1.77 19.25 -23.32
N HIS A 24 2.10 20.50 -23.69
CA HIS A 24 1.12 21.49 -24.13
C HIS A 24 0.23 20.90 -25.24
N LEU A 25 -1.05 20.76 -24.94
CA LEU A 25 -2.08 20.57 -25.97
C LEU A 25 -2.06 21.79 -26.90
N PRO A 26 -2.09 21.60 -28.23
CA PRO A 26 -2.19 22.71 -29.17
C PRO A 26 -3.52 23.46 -28.96
N PRO A 27 -3.57 24.77 -29.27
CA PRO A 27 -4.77 25.58 -29.09
C PRO A 27 -5.91 24.99 -29.93
N GLY A 28 -6.89 24.40 -29.25
CA GLY A 28 -8.13 23.92 -29.85
C GLY A 28 -8.87 25.08 -30.50
N THR A 29 -9.24 24.87 -31.76
CA THR A 29 -10.14 25.71 -32.55
C THR A 29 -11.44 26.03 -31.79
N PRO A 30 -12.03 27.23 -31.99
CA PRO A 30 -13.28 27.60 -31.34
C PRO A 30 -14.40 26.64 -31.74
N HIS A 31 -14.93 25.91 -30.76
CA HIS A 31 -16.11 25.08 -30.96
C HIS A 31 -17.32 25.95 -31.29
N SER A 32 -17.80 25.77 -32.52
CA SER A 32 -19.04 26.33 -33.00
C SER A 32 -20.19 25.72 -32.19
N ARG A 33 -20.95 26.60 -31.54
CA ARG A 33 -22.16 26.33 -30.78
C ARG A 33 -23.23 25.71 -31.71
N PRO A 34 -23.83 24.55 -31.41
CA PRO A 34 -25.09 24.19 -32.03
C PRO A 34 -26.21 24.95 -31.31
N HIS A 35 -26.75 25.96 -31.98
CA HIS A 35 -28.14 26.36 -31.78
C HIS A 35 -29.01 25.22 -32.27
N PHE A 36 -29.81 24.58 -31.41
CA PHE A 36 -31.14 24.03 -31.70
C PHE A 36 -31.66 23.35 -30.43
N PHE A 37 -32.63 23.98 -29.76
CA PHE A 37 -33.90 23.37 -29.35
C PHE A 37 -34.88 24.49 -28.97
N SER A 38 -36.09 24.38 -29.50
CA SER A 38 -37.20 25.30 -29.30
C SER A 38 -37.71 25.27 -27.86
N GLN A 39 -37.93 26.45 -27.29
CA GLN A 39 -38.91 26.64 -26.22
C GLN A 39 -40.29 26.51 -26.85
N ASP A 40 -40.98 25.40 -26.61
CA ASP A 40 -42.44 25.30 -26.52
C ASP A 40 -42.82 23.85 -26.16
N LEU A 41 -43.83 23.70 -25.31
CA LEU A 41 -44.42 22.46 -24.74
C LEU A 41 -43.93 22.08 -23.33
N LEU A 42 -44.37 22.87 -22.34
CA LEU A 42 -44.67 22.36 -21.00
C LEU A 42 -46.13 21.86 -21.00
N PRO A 43 -46.40 20.61 -20.62
CA PRO A 43 -47.71 20.23 -20.08
C PRO A 43 -47.75 20.65 -18.60
N GLU A 44 -48.73 21.49 -18.27
CA GLU A 44 -49.19 21.73 -16.91
C GLU A 44 -49.84 20.44 -16.39
N ASP A 45 -49.23 19.79 -15.40
CA ASP A 45 -49.89 18.77 -14.58
C ASP A 45 -50.26 19.41 -13.23
N ASP A 46 -51.39 20.12 -13.25
CA ASP A 46 -52.24 20.36 -12.09
C ASP A 46 -53.06 19.09 -11.82
N ASN A 47 -52.73 18.34 -10.75
CA ASN A 47 -53.70 17.61 -9.90
C ASN A 47 -52.97 16.67 -8.92
N MET A 48 -52.75 17.16 -7.70
CA MET A 48 -52.63 16.31 -6.51
C MET A 48 -53.57 16.89 -5.45
N GLU A 49 -54.74 16.28 -5.33
CA GLU A 49 -55.74 16.57 -4.30
C GLU A 49 -55.17 16.31 -2.88
N PRO A 50 -55.62 17.08 -1.87
CA PRO A 50 -55.25 16.85 -0.48
C PRO A 50 -56.17 15.79 0.13
N LEU A 51 -55.59 14.67 0.59
CA LEU A 51 -56.30 13.73 1.46
C LEU A 51 -56.24 14.24 2.90
N ASN A 52 -57.43 14.56 3.41
CA ASN A 52 -57.73 14.93 4.78
C ASN A 52 -57.42 13.81 5.78
N ASP A 53 -57.05 14.25 6.98
CA ASP A 53 -57.08 13.54 8.24
C ASP A 53 -58.44 12.90 8.53
N GLU A 54 -58.43 11.68 9.06
CA GLU A 54 -59.15 11.22 10.26
C GLU A 54 -58.99 9.70 10.39
N ASP A 55 -58.16 9.22 11.34
CA ASP A 55 -58.71 8.43 12.44
C ASP A 55 -57.69 8.23 13.58
N GLN A 56 -58.14 8.54 14.77
CA GLN A 56 -57.45 8.34 16.03
C GLN A 56 -57.70 6.91 16.51
N SER A 57 -56.66 6.18 16.96
CA SER A 57 -56.73 5.46 18.24
C SER A 57 -55.45 4.69 18.60
N ASN A 58 -55.07 4.88 19.87
CA ASN A 58 -54.43 3.91 20.75
C ASN A 58 -53.00 3.44 20.46
N SER A 59 -52.03 4.02 21.19
CA SER A 59 -51.00 3.24 21.89
C SER A 59 -50.30 4.06 23.01
N PRO A 60 -49.75 3.39 24.04
CA PRO A 60 -49.64 3.94 25.40
C PRO A 60 -48.31 4.63 25.72
N ASN A 61 -48.40 5.55 26.68
CA ASN A 61 -47.31 6.23 27.37
C ASN A 61 -46.21 5.26 27.87
N MET A 62 -44.97 5.48 27.44
CA MET A 62 -43.77 5.11 28.20
C MET A 62 -43.04 6.38 28.63
N THR A 63 -43.16 6.67 29.92
CA THR A 63 -42.49 7.73 30.65
C THR A 63 -40.99 7.43 30.73
N LEU A 64 -40.15 8.27 30.10
CA LEU A 64 -38.69 8.26 30.33
C LEU A 64 -38.35 9.32 31.37
N THR A 65 -37.97 8.87 32.55
CA THR A 65 -37.45 9.68 33.66
C THR A 65 -36.06 10.22 33.33
N GLN A 66 -35.92 11.54 33.28
CA GLN A 66 -34.63 12.23 33.37
C GLN A 66 -34.14 12.24 34.82
N PRO A 67 -32.86 11.94 35.11
CA PRO A 67 -32.25 12.29 36.38
C PRO A 67 -31.66 13.70 36.33
N THR A 68 -32.02 14.50 37.32
CA THR A 68 -31.52 15.82 37.67
C THR A 68 -30.06 15.79 38.17
N PRO A 69 -29.33 16.92 38.07
CA PRO A 69 -27.93 17.03 38.49
C PRO A 69 -27.81 17.35 39.98
N ASN A 70 -26.93 16.63 40.69
CA ASN A 70 -26.58 16.94 42.07
C ASN A 70 -25.27 17.74 42.15
N THR A 71 -25.40 18.90 42.78
CA THR A 71 -24.39 19.86 43.17
C THR A 71 -23.61 19.38 44.40
N ALA A 72 -22.27 19.36 44.36
CA ALA A 72 -21.43 19.43 45.56
C ALA A 72 -20.02 19.98 45.25
N SER A 73 -19.75 21.14 45.84
CA SER A 73 -18.56 21.89 46.26
C SER A 73 -17.10 21.39 46.06
N PRO A 74 -16.12 22.33 46.14
CA PRO A 74 -14.80 22.23 45.53
C PRO A 74 -13.71 21.71 46.48
N GLY A 75 -12.87 20.80 45.97
CA GLY A 75 -11.61 20.39 46.59
C GLY A 75 -10.41 20.88 45.78
N THR A 76 -9.52 21.60 46.44
CA THR A 76 -8.21 22.09 45.96
C THR A 76 -7.29 20.97 45.46
N PRO A 77 -6.47 21.18 44.41
CA PRO A 77 -5.43 20.22 44.04
C PRO A 77 -4.10 20.54 44.75
N GLU A 78 -3.65 19.60 45.59
CA GLU A 78 -2.26 19.55 46.05
C GLU A 78 -1.37 18.92 44.97
N THR A 79 -0.35 19.68 44.57
CA THR A 79 0.82 19.24 43.79
C THR A 79 1.67 18.24 44.56
N PRO A 80 2.22 17.19 43.90
CA PRO A 80 3.44 16.55 44.36
C PRO A 80 4.62 16.80 43.41
N THR A 81 5.64 17.39 44.01
CA THR A 81 7.05 17.54 43.61
C THR A 81 7.76 16.17 43.44
N PRO A 82 8.82 16.06 42.61
CA PRO A 82 9.31 14.76 42.10
C PRO A 82 10.28 14.06 43.06
N ALA A 83 10.14 12.73 43.16
CA ALA A 83 11.06 11.88 43.90
C ALA A 83 12.17 11.30 43.01
N ALA A 84 13.40 11.65 43.39
CA ALA A 84 14.64 10.88 43.43
C ALA A 84 14.98 9.86 42.32
N ARG A 85 16.11 10.18 41.65
CA ARG A 85 17.03 9.25 40.98
C ARG A 85 17.32 8.01 41.85
N VAL A 86 17.06 6.83 41.31
CA VAL A 86 17.72 5.59 41.73
C VAL A 86 18.76 5.22 40.67
N ILE A 87 20.02 5.32 41.09
CA ILE A 87 21.17 4.73 40.43
C ILE A 87 21.10 3.23 40.71
N GLN A 88 20.94 2.39 39.69
CA GLN A 88 21.19 0.95 39.83
C GLN A 88 22.30 0.50 38.90
N GLN A 89 23.18 -0.27 39.52
CA GLN A 89 24.51 -0.62 39.10
C GLN A 89 24.51 -1.65 37.98
N ARG A 90 25.54 -1.53 37.14
CA ARG A 90 26.07 -2.58 36.27
C ARG A 90 26.25 -3.88 37.07
N VAL A 91 25.80 -4.98 36.49
CA VAL A 91 26.45 -6.28 36.66
C VAL A 91 26.76 -6.81 35.28
N SER A 92 28.06 -6.91 35.02
CA SER A 92 28.67 -7.53 33.85
C SER A 92 28.61 -9.04 34.01
N SER A 93 28.14 -9.77 32.99
CA SER A 93 28.41 -11.20 32.88
C SER A 93 28.85 -11.52 31.46
N ILE A 94 30.14 -11.80 31.37
CA ILE A 94 30.89 -12.28 30.21
C ILE A 94 30.59 -13.77 30.04
N HIS A 95 30.19 -14.19 28.84
CA HIS A 95 30.47 -15.54 28.38
C HIS A 95 30.86 -15.50 26.89
N ASN A 96 32.17 -15.61 26.67
CA ASN A 96 32.79 -15.95 25.39
C ASN A 96 32.55 -17.44 25.12
N LEU A 97 32.08 -17.78 23.92
CA LEU A 97 32.35 -19.07 23.30
C LEU A 97 32.73 -18.82 21.83
N LEU A 98 34.05 -18.86 21.60
CA LEU A 98 34.64 -19.04 20.28
C LEU A 98 34.21 -20.41 19.74
N LEU A 99 33.64 -20.44 18.54
CA LEU A 99 33.68 -21.63 17.69
C LEU A 99 34.54 -21.32 16.47
N SER A 100 35.70 -21.98 16.42
CA SER A 100 36.55 -22.05 15.24
C SER A 100 35.90 -22.96 14.20
N GLN A 101 35.72 -22.46 12.97
CA GLN A 101 35.43 -23.31 11.80
C GLN A 101 36.67 -23.36 10.91
N GLU A 102 37.25 -24.54 10.81
CA GLU A 102 38.29 -24.91 9.85
C GLU A 102 37.70 -24.95 8.43
N MET A 103 38.42 -24.32 7.47
CA MET A 103 38.19 -24.51 6.04
C MET A 103 39.10 -25.63 5.50
N PRO A 104 38.59 -26.53 4.64
CA PRO A 104 39.45 -27.39 3.83
C PRO A 104 39.89 -26.70 2.52
N PRO A 105 41.04 -27.12 1.94
CA PRO A 105 41.76 -26.42 0.87
C PRO A 105 41.22 -26.70 -0.54
N PRO A 106 41.65 -25.91 -1.56
CA PRO A 106 41.15 -26.01 -2.92
C PRO A 106 41.87 -27.12 -3.71
N LEU A 107 41.10 -27.98 -4.38
CA LEU A 107 41.65 -28.88 -5.39
C LEU A 107 41.77 -28.16 -6.74
N THR A 108 42.98 -28.27 -7.28
CA THR A 108 43.43 -27.76 -8.58
C THR A 108 43.74 -28.96 -9.46
N THR A 109 43.16 -29.06 -10.66
CA THR A 109 43.68 -29.85 -11.80
C THR A 109 42.88 -29.42 -13.04
N ALA A 110 43.45 -28.68 -13.98
CA ALA A 110 44.41 -29.04 -15.01
C ALA A 110 43.77 -29.76 -16.23
N THR A 111 43.85 -29.03 -17.35
CA THR A 111 43.52 -29.31 -18.74
C THR A 111 44.44 -30.36 -19.39
N GLN A 112 43.92 -31.18 -20.32
CA GLN A 112 44.53 -31.72 -21.57
C GLN A 112 43.64 -32.87 -22.10
N SER A 113 42.97 -32.76 -23.26
CA SER A 113 43.40 -32.86 -24.68
C SER A 113 43.68 -34.27 -25.20
N ASN A 114 42.96 -34.63 -26.28
CA ASN A 114 43.25 -35.62 -27.34
C ASN A 114 43.27 -37.11 -26.92
N ALA A 115 43.10 -38.10 -27.78
CA ALA A 115 42.39 -38.32 -29.04
C ALA A 115 42.50 -39.84 -29.27
N ASP A 116 41.49 -40.41 -29.92
CA ASP A 116 41.53 -41.60 -30.76
C ASP A 116 41.69 -43.04 -30.22
N THR A 117 41.03 -43.89 -31.01
CA THR A 117 41.24 -45.32 -31.31
C THR A 117 40.59 -46.41 -30.45
N SER A 118 39.44 -46.84 -30.98
CA SER A 118 39.17 -48.16 -31.59
C SER A 118 38.99 -49.42 -30.73
N SER A 119 37.88 -50.07 -31.09
CA SER A 119 37.71 -51.51 -31.33
C SER A 119 37.11 -52.36 -30.23
N ASP A 120 36.14 -53.15 -30.70
CA ASP A 120 35.60 -54.39 -30.16
C ASP A 120 34.68 -54.28 -28.95
N LEU A 121 33.38 -54.52 -29.16
CA LEU A 121 32.90 -55.90 -29.13
C LEU A 121 31.46 -55.97 -29.65
N ALA A 122 31.31 -56.79 -30.68
CA ALA A 122 30.04 -57.31 -31.15
C ALA A 122 29.38 -58.18 -30.05
N GLN A 123 28.07 -58.05 -29.90
CA GLN A 123 27.09 -59.15 -29.99
C GLN A 123 25.78 -58.78 -29.28
N SER A 124 24.69 -59.30 -29.83
CA SER A 124 23.34 -59.34 -29.28
C SER A 124 22.46 -58.16 -29.68
N ILE A 125 21.56 -58.39 -30.64
CA ILE A 125 20.11 -58.42 -30.39
C ILE A 125 19.42 -58.99 -31.64
N HIS A 126 18.60 -60.01 -31.42
CA HIS A 126 17.72 -60.64 -32.40
C HIS A 126 16.62 -59.68 -32.87
N ALA A 127 16.41 -59.60 -34.19
CA ALA A 127 15.24 -58.99 -34.79
C ALA A 127 14.10 -60.02 -34.94
N PRO A 128 12.87 -59.73 -34.52
CA PRO A 128 11.70 -60.48 -34.94
C PRO A 128 11.24 -60.03 -36.34
N LYS A 129 11.03 -60.99 -37.23
CA LYS A 129 10.32 -60.79 -38.49
C LYS A 129 8.85 -60.45 -38.20
N SER A 130 8.40 -59.29 -38.66
CA SER A 130 6.99 -58.90 -38.68
C SER A 130 6.52 -58.88 -40.13
N ASN A 131 5.52 -59.71 -40.44
CA ASN A 131 4.82 -59.73 -41.71
C ASN A 131 4.07 -58.40 -41.91
N MET A 132 4.38 -57.70 -43.00
CA MET A 132 3.56 -56.60 -43.50
C MET A 132 2.37 -57.20 -44.27
N GLU A 133 1.17 -57.04 -43.72
CA GLU A 133 -0.06 -56.98 -44.50
C GLU A 133 -0.45 -55.50 -44.64
N ASP A 134 -0.61 -55.06 -45.89
CA ASP A 134 -0.98 -53.71 -46.27
C ASP A 134 -2.38 -53.35 -45.74
N GLN A 135 -2.44 -52.48 -44.72
CA GLN A 135 -3.66 -51.77 -44.35
C GLN A 135 -3.73 -50.42 -45.10
N PRO A 136 -4.87 -50.08 -45.73
CA PRO A 136 -5.06 -48.78 -46.34
C PRO A 136 -5.03 -47.68 -45.27
N MET A 137 -4.20 -46.65 -45.51
CA MET A 137 -4.06 -45.49 -44.63
C MET A 137 -5.38 -44.73 -44.51
N ASP A 138 -6.04 -44.88 -43.36
CA ASP A 138 -7.17 -44.05 -42.96
C ASP A 138 -6.72 -42.60 -42.71
N ASN A 139 -7.58 -41.66 -43.11
CA ASN A 139 -7.36 -40.22 -43.02
C ASN A 139 -6.99 -39.77 -41.59
N PRO A 140 -6.14 -38.73 -41.43
CA PRO A 140 -5.75 -38.21 -40.13
C PRO A 140 -6.97 -37.75 -39.32
N PRO A 141 -7.03 -38.07 -38.01
CA PRO A 141 -8.17 -37.74 -37.17
C PRO A 141 -8.37 -36.22 -37.09
N ALA A 142 -9.60 -35.79 -37.34
CA ALA A 142 -10.00 -34.39 -37.24
C ALA A 142 -9.68 -33.84 -35.83
N PRO A 143 -9.28 -32.56 -35.71
CA PRO A 143 -8.96 -31.96 -34.43
C PRO A 143 -10.16 -32.07 -33.47
N PRO A 144 -9.91 -32.39 -32.18
CA PRO A 144 -10.97 -32.52 -31.20
C PRO A 144 -11.78 -31.23 -31.16
N ARG A 145 -13.10 -31.36 -31.31
CA ARG A 145 -14.02 -30.23 -31.27
C ARG A 145 -13.89 -29.54 -29.90
N PRO A 146 -13.89 -28.19 -29.84
CA PRO A 146 -13.83 -27.47 -28.58
C PRO A 146 -14.97 -27.92 -27.68
N TYR A 147 -14.60 -28.43 -26.50
CA TYR A 147 -15.55 -28.92 -25.51
C TYR A 147 -16.39 -27.75 -25.00
N SER A 148 -17.69 -27.77 -25.30
CA SER A 148 -18.66 -26.85 -24.70
C SER A 148 -19.29 -27.55 -23.49
N PRO A 149 -19.04 -27.09 -22.25
CA PRO A 149 -19.61 -27.70 -21.07
C PRO A 149 -21.14 -27.69 -21.16
N ASN A 150 -21.76 -28.82 -20.83
CA ASN A 150 -23.21 -28.92 -20.78
C ASN A 150 -23.78 -28.09 -19.60
N GLU A 151 -25.09 -27.91 -19.55
CA GLU A 151 -25.73 -27.03 -18.56
C GLU A 151 -25.55 -27.51 -17.11
N GLU A 152 -25.48 -28.83 -16.91
CA GLU A 152 -25.20 -29.45 -15.62
C GLU A 152 -23.76 -29.14 -15.15
N GLU A 153 -22.77 -29.27 -16.05
CA GLU A 153 -21.38 -28.93 -15.75
C GLU A 153 -21.18 -27.44 -15.46
N ARG A 154 -21.88 -26.54 -16.18
CA ARG A 154 -21.83 -25.10 -15.87
C ARG A 154 -22.38 -24.81 -14.49
N THR A 155 -23.46 -25.50 -14.11
CA THR A 155 -24.07 -25.38 -12.78
C THR A 155 -23.14 -25.89 -11.69
N ILE A 156 -22.46 -27.02 -11.92
CA ILE A 156 -21.45 -27.58 -11.01
C ILE A 156 -20.26 -26.63 -10.86
N LEU A 157 -19.73 -26.09 -11.97
CA LEU A 157 -18.62 -25.13 -11.95
C LEU A 157 -19.00 -23.82 -11.23
N ALA A 158 -20.22 -23.32 -11.44
CA ALA A 158 -20.73 -22.16 -10.72
C ALA A 158 -20.89 -22.41 -9.22
N HIS A 159 -21.37 -23.61 -8.84
CA HIS A 159 -21.45 -24.00 -7.43
C HIS A 159 -20.07 -24.20 -6.78
N LEU A 160 -19.08 -24.73 -7.51
CA LEU A 160 -17.71 -24.83 -7.02
C LEU A 160 -17.07 -23.46 -6.84
N ALA A 161 -17.26 -22.53 -7.79
CA ALA A 161 -16.79 -21.15 -7.65
C ALA A 161 -17.46 -20.42 -6.47
N LEU A 162 -18.76 -20.64 -6.26
CA LEU A 162 -19.49 -20.11 -5.10
C LEU A 162 -19.04 -20.77 -3.80
N ALA A 163 -18.77 -22.08 -3.79
CA ALA A 163 -18.24 -22.80 -2.64
C ALA A 163 -16.82 -22.35 -2.28
N GLU A 164 -15.99 -22.01 -3.26
CA GLU A 164 -14.65 -21.45 -3.06
C GLU A 164 -14.73 -20.03 -2.49
N LYS A 165 -15.64 -19.19 -3.02
CA LYS A 165 -15.97 -17.87 -2.46
C LYS A 165 -16.55 -17.97 -1.04
N ASN A 166 -17.36 -18.98 -0.75
CA ASN A 166 -17.91 -19.22 0.59
C ASN A 166 -16.84 -19.78 1.54
N ARG A 167 -15.91 -20.62 1.06
CA ARG A 167 -14.76 -21.09 1.85
C ARG A 167 -13.79 -19.95 2.17
N SER A 168 -13.57 -19.00 1.25
CA SER A 168 -12.78 -17.81 1.54
C SER A 168 -13.49 -16.89 2.54
N THR A 169 -14.82 -16.85 2.54
CA THR A 169 -15.62 -16.04 3.48
C THR A 169 -15.71 -16.69 4.87
N ILE A 170 -15.90 -18.00 4.97
CA ILE A 170 -16.02 -18.75 6.24
C ILE A 170 -14.67 -18.92 6.93
N ARG A 171 -13.54 -18.84 6.21
CA ARG A 171 -12.19 -18.88 6.81
C ARG A 171 -11.86 -17.65 7.70
N HIS A 172 -12.69 -16.62 7.72
CA HIS A 172 -12.46 -15.43 8.55
C HIS A 172 -13.15 -15.43 9.92
N ASP A 173 -14.07 -16.37 10.21
CA ASP A 173 -14.83 -16.40 11.47
C ASP A 173 -14.57 -17.64 12.35
N GLY A 174 -13.54 -18.43 12.04
CA GLY A 174 -13.02 -19.41 13.01
C GLY A 174 -12.49 -18.67 14.25
N PRO A 175 -12.61 -19.24 15.46
CA PRO A 175 -12.09 -18.61 16.67
C PRO A 175 -10.66 -18.17 16.39
N HIS A 176 -10.45 -16.86 16.36
CA HIS A 176 -9.15 -16.25 16.17
C HIS A 176 -8.26 -16.73 17.31
N HIS A 177 -7.64 -17.90 17.15
CA HIS A 177 -6.40 -18.23 17.80
C HIS A 177 -5.44 -17.18 17.26
N CYS A 178 -5.45 -16.02 17.91
CA CYS A 178 -4.53 -14.93 17.73
C CYS A 178 -3.17 -15.61 17.75
N THR A 179 -2.62 -15.79 16.55
CA THR A 179 -1.49 -16.66 16.35
C THR A 179 -0.29 -15.84 16.76
N THR A 180 -0.13 -15.69 18.07
CA THR A 180 0.83 -14.80 18.69
C THR A 180 2.16 -15.50 18.64
N LEU A 181 2.87 -15.29 17.54
CA LEU A 181 4.30 -15.53 17.51
C LEU A 181 4.96 -14.52 18.46
N PRO A 182 5.52 -14.97 19.60
CA PRO A 182 5.88 -14.09 20.73
C PRO A 182 6.96 -13.05 20.40
N GLN A 183 7.72 -13.29 19.33
CA GLN A 183 8.76 -12.37 18.86
C GLN A 183 8.21 -11.17 18.07
N PHE A 184 6.95 -11.21 17.63
CA PHE A 184 6.33 -10.13 16.85
C PHE A 184 5.35 -9.32 17.70
N THR A 185 5.21 -8.04 17.38
CA THR A 185 4.17 -7.20 18.00
C THR A 185 2.78 -7.83 17.75
N PRO A 186 1.99 -8.05 18.82
CA PRO A 186 0.63 -8.55 18.68
C PRO A 186 -0.20 -7.56 17.86
N THR A 187 -1.17 -8.07 17.10
CA THR A 187 -2.08 -7.20 16.36
C THR A 187 -2.90 -6.39 17.36
N PRO A 188 -2.90 -5.05 17.31
CA PRO A 188 -3.67 -4.24 18.25
C PRO A 188 -5.18 -4.47 18.05
N ILE A 189 -5.97 -4.14 19.08
CA ILE A 189 -7.44 -4.18 18.98
C ILE A 189 -7.87 -3.24 17.85
N GLY A 190 -8.66 -3.75 16.90
CA GLY A 190 -9.05 -3.02 15.69
C GLY A 190 -8.06 -3.11 14.52
N GLY A 191 -6.94 -3.84 14.67
CA GLY A 191 -5.95 -4.01 13.60
C GLY A 191 -4.92 -2.88 13.52
N PHE A 192 -3.86 -3.11 12.75
CA PHE A 192 -2.81 -2.10 12.57
C PHE A 192 -3.34 -0.87 11.81
N PRO A 193 -2.85 0.35 12.12
CA PRO A 193 -3.23 1.57 11.39
C PRO A 193 -3.00 1.46 9.89
N GLY A 194 -3.94 1.98 9.09
CA GLY A 194 -3.84 2.03 7.63
C GLY A 194 -2.60 2.79 7.14
N THR A 195 -2.11 2.41 5.96
CA THR A 195 -0.98 3.07 5.29
C THR A 195 -1.40 3.34 3.86
N HIS A 196 -1.37 4.60 3.45
CA HIS A 196 -1.85 5.02 2.14
C HIS A 196 -0.66 5.28 1.20
N MET A 197 -0.79 4.80 -0.03
CA MET A 197 0.19 4.98 -1.10
C MET A 197 -0.24 6.12 -2.01
N THR A 198 0.72 6.73 -2.69
CA THR A 198 0.53 7.78 -3.69
C THR A 198 -0.18 7.26 -4.93
N HIS A 199 0.13 6.02 -5.33
CA HIS A 199 -0.53 5.29 -6.43
C HIS A 199 -0.39 3.79 -6.19
N SER A 200 -1.17 2.96 -6.90
CA SER A 200 -1.23 1.51 -6.66
C SER A 200 0.11 0.79 -6.88
N ALA A 201 0.97 1.35 -7.72
CA ALA A 201 2.28 0.79 -8.06
C ALA A 201 3.47 1.37 -7.26
N GLU A 202 3.26 2.21 -6.23
CA GLU A 202 4.37 2.93 -5.55
C GLU A 202 5.46 1.98 -4.98
N VAL A 203 5.12 0.74 -4.62
CA VAL A 203 6.13 -0.23 -4.15
C VAL A 203 7.16 -0.63 -5.21
N PHE A 204 6.86 -0.39 -6.49
CA PHE A 204 7.72 -0.63 -7.63
C PHE A 204 8.44 0.63 -8.12
N ASP A 205 8.19 1.79 -7.49
CA ASP A 205 8.82 3.04 -7.89
C ASP A 205 10.33 2.94 -7.88
N HIS A 206 10.92 3.50 -8.94
CA HIS A 206 12.38 3.57 -9.12
C HIS A 206 13.09 2.21 -9.20
N LEU A 207 12.36 1.10 -9.33
CA LEU A 207 12.94 -0.22 -9.57
C LEU A 207 13.48 -0.31 -11.00
N ASP A 208 14.66 -0.90 -11.19
CA ASP A 208 15.19 -1.16 -12.54
C ASP A 208 14.23 -2.07 -13.31
N ASN A 209 13.84 -1.65 -14.53
CA ASN A 209 12.87 -2.38 -15.35
C ASN A 209 13.25 -3.85 -15.59
N ARG A 210 14.55 -4.18 -15.68
CA ARG A 210 15.00 -5.57 -15.86
C ARG A 210 14.72 -6.40 -14.61
N ILE A 211 14.88 -5.81 -13.44
CA ILE A 211 14.57 -6.44 -12.16
C ILE A 211 13.05 -6.60 -12.00
N LEU A 212 12.28 -5.59 -12.36
CA LEU A 212 10.81 -5.68 -12.36
C LEU A 212 10.31 -6.82 -13.27
N LEU A 213 10.83 -6.91 -14.50
CA LEU A 213 10.50 -8.00 -15.43
C LEU A 213 10.92 -9.37 -14.87
N ALA A 214 12.09 -9.48 -14.25
CA ALA A 214 12.51 -10.70 -13.58
C ALA A 214 11.56 -11.06 -12.43
N TRP A 215 11.07 -10.08 -11.66
CA TRP A 215 10.10 -10.31 -10.58
C TRP A 215 8.75 -10.81 -11.12
N PHE A 216 8.31 -10.35 -12.28
CA PHE A 216 7.10 -10.88 -12.93
C PHE A 216 7.26 -12.36 -13.32
N GLN A 217 8.45 -12.80 -13.71
CA GLN A 217 8.75 -14.18 -14.09
C GLN A 217 8.89 -15.16 -12.91
N VAL A 218 9.05 -14.66 -11.68
CA VAL A 218 9.08 -15.52 -10.48
C VAL A 218 7.73 -16.19 -10.27
N GLU A 219 7.71 -17.50 -10.07
CA GLU A 219 6.49 -18.27 -9.84
C GLU A 219 5.77 -17.86 -8.54
N HIS A 220 4.44 -18.02 -8.52
CA HIS A 220 3.63 -17.83 -7.32
C HIS A 220 3.77 -19.04 -6.37
N PRO A 221 3.58 -18.88 -5.05
CA PRO A 221 3.18 -17.65 -4.35
C PRO A 221 4.35 -16.68 -4.12
N LYS A 222 4.05 -15.38 -4.27
CA LYS A 222 4.98 -14.27 -4.02
C LYS A 222 4.25 -13.04 -3.50
N LEU A 223 4.96 -12.20 -2.76
CA LEU A 223 4.45 -10.95 -2.19
C LEU A 223 5.54 -9.87 -2.16
N VAL A 224 5.16 -8.61 -1.96
CA VAL A 224 6.10 -7.50 -1.79
C VAL A 224 6.14 -7.08 -0.32
N VAL A 225 7.34 -6.82 0.18
CA VAL A 225 7.57 -6.31 1.54
C VAL A 225 8.17 -4.91 1.49
N GLN A 226 7.63 -4.00 2.30
CA GLN A 226 8.12 -2.65 2.49
C GLN A 226 8.62 -2.47 3.92
N VAL A 227 9.90 -2.14 4.09
CA VAL A 227 10.54 -2.05 5.41
C VAL A 227 10.29 -0.68 6.04
N PHE A 228 9.96 -0.64 7.33
CA PHE A 228 9.77 0.60 8.08
C PHE A 228 11.10 1.28 8.39
N ASP A 229 11.10 2.61 8.52
CA ASP A 229 12.30 3.45 8.74
C ASP A 229 13.41 3.22 7.69
N TYR A 230 13.03 2.71 6.53
CA TYR A 230 13.94 2.48 5.42
C TYR A 230 14.02 3.72 4.53
N THR A 231 14.93 4.63 4.88
CA THR A 231 15.09 5.86 4.10
C THR A 231 15.97 5.66 2.87
N ARG A 232 15.68 6.43 1.81
CA ARG A 232 16.37 6.41 0.51
C ARG A 232 17.89 6.65 0.58
N ARG A 233 18.46 7.04 1.71
CA ARG A 233 19.88 7.46 1.80
C ARG A 233 20.88 6.31 1.98
N GLU A 234 20.42 5.11 2.34
CA GLU A 234 21.31 4.00 2.74
C GLU A 234 20.98 2.68 2.01
N VAL A 235 20.24 2.78 0.91
CA VAL A 235 19.60 1.64 0.25
C VAL A 235 20.61 0.62 -0.29
N ALA A 236 21.64 1.06 -1.00
CA ALA A 236 22.55 0.14 -1.68
C ALA A 236 23.34 -0.75 -0.69
N GLU A 237 23.72 -0.23 0.46
CA GLU A 237 24.50 -0.98 1.46
C GLU A 237 23.60 -1.81 2.38
N LYS A 238 22.43 -1.28 2.75
CA LYS A 238 21.55 -1.94 3.72
C LYS A 238 20.58 -2.94 3.08
N ALA A 239 20.32 -2.85 1.77
CA ALA A 239 19.35 -3.74 1.11
C ALA A 239 19.67 -5.23 1.30
N VAL A 240 20.96 -5.63 1.25
CA VAL A 240 21.35 -7.03 1.46
C VAL A 240 21.07 -7.47 2.90
N ILE A 241 21.49 -6.66 3.88
CA ILE A 241 21.26 -6.92 5.31
C ILE A 241 19.76 -6.97 5.62
N LEU A 242 18.97 -6.08 5.02
CA LEU A 242 17.52 -6.08 5.17
C LEU A 242 16.89 -7.31 4.52
N ALA A 243 17.34 -7.72 3.34
CA ALA A 243 16.86 -8.93 2.68
C ALA A 243 17.11 -10.17 3.55
N GLU A 244 18.28 -10.28 4.19
CA GLU A 244 18.59 -11.35 5.15
C GLU A 244 17.64 -11.31 6.36
N ARG A 245 17.38 -10.14 6.93
CA ARG A 245 16.45 -9.99 8.08
C ARG A 245 15.00 -10.30 7.71
N ILE A 246 14.55 -9.88 6.54
CA ILE A 246 13.22 -10.23 6.00
C ILE A 246 13.16 -11.76 5.83
N CYS A 247 14.18 -12.35 5.21
CA CYS A 247 14.25 -13.79 4.98
C CYS A 247 14.18 -14.59 6.29
N ALA A 248 14.98 -14.22 7.29
CA ALA A 248 14.99 -14.88 8.59
C ALA A 248 13.64 -14.77 9.31
N ASN A 249 13.03 -13.58 9.32
CA ASN A 249 11.74 -13.39 9.99
C ASN A 249 10.60 -14.10 9.27
N ILE A 250 10.59 -14.12 7.94
CA ILE A 250 9.57 -14.85 7.16
C ILE A 250 9.76 -16.36 7.29
N ALA A 251 11.00 -16.87 7.38
CA ALA A 251 11.26 -18.27 7.65
C ALA A 251 10.68 -18.72 8.99
N ILE A 252 10.72 -17.87 10.03
CA ILE A 252 10.09 -18.18 11.32
C ILE A 252 8.56 -18.27 11.18
N ILE A 253 7.95 -17.38 10.39
CA ILE A 253 6.51 -17.43 10.11
C ILE A 253 6.17 -18.69 9.30
N ALA A 254 6.97 -19.03 8.29
CA ALA A 254 6.76 -20.22 7.46
C ALA A 254 6.87 -21.52 8.29
N ASN A 255 7.89 -21.63 9.14
CA ASN A 255 8.08 -22.78 10.04
C ASN A 255 6.97 -22.93 11.07
N PHE A 256 6.33 -21.82 11.46
CA PHE A 256 5.16 -21.84 12.32
C PHE A 256 3.93 -22.44 11.60
N VAL A 257 3.79 -22.20 10.29
CA VAL A 257 2.69 -22.74 9.48
C VAL A 257 2.97 -24.20 9.10
N HIS A 258 4.19 -24.52 8.68
CA HIS A 258 4.61 -25.84 8.21
C HIS A 258 6.00 -26.20 8.79
N GLN A 259 6.12 -27.33 9.51
CA GLN A 259 7.39 -27.73 10.15
C GLN A 259 8.54 -27.96 9.16
N ASP A 260 8.22 -28.34 7.91
CA ASP A 260 9.18 -28.58 6.83
C ASP A 260 9.03 -27.53 5.70
N ALA A 261 8.89 -26.26 6.08
CA ALA A 261 8.71 -25.18 5.12
C ALA A 261 9.91 -25.06 4.16
N GLN A 262 9.62 -24.75 2.89
CA GLN A 262 10.65 -24.50 1.89
C GLN A 262 11.52 -23.29 2.27
N PRO A 263 12.81 -23.25 1.86
CA PRO A 263 13.68 -22.12 2.13
C PRO A 263 13.17 -20.82 1.49
N VAL A 264 12.72 -19.89 2.32
CA VAL A 264 12.27 -18.56 1.89
C VAL A 264 13.35 -17.84 1.09
N ARG A 265 12.97 -17.12 0.04
CA ARG A 265 13.88 -16.25 -0.72
C ARG A 265 13.40 -14.82 -0.74
N VAL A 266 14.35 -13.89 -0.64
CA VAL A 266 14.10 -12.45 -0.70
C VAL A 266 15.02 -11.83 -1.75
N SER A 267 14.43 -11.17 -2.74
CA SER A 267 15.17 -10.43 -3.76
C SER A 267 15.19 -8.95 -3.40
N PRO A 268 16.37 -8.37 -3.09
CA PRO A 268 16.47 -6.94 -2.80
C PRO A 268 16.18 -6.13 -4.06
N PRO A 269 15.60 -4.92 -3.93
CA PRO A 269 15.36 -4.09 -5.09
C PRO A 269 16.66 -3.46 -5.60
N GLN A 270 16.71 -3.17 -6.91
CA GLN A 270 17.82 -2.42 -7.51
C GLN A 270 17.32 -1.12 -8.11
N PRO A 271 17.94 0.03 -7.80
CA PRO A 271 17.51 1.31 -8.33
C PRO A 271 17.76 1.40 -9.85
N GLN A 272 16.79 1.99 -10.55
CA GLN A 272 16.97 2.42 -11.93
C GLN A 272 18.12 3.43 -12.00
N GLY A 273 19.09 3.21 -12.88
CA GLY A 273 20.29 4.05 -13.00
C GLY A 273 21.42 3.69 -12.03
N GLY A 274 21.29 2.61 -11.25
CA GLY A 274 22.37 2.08 -10.41
C GLY A 274 22.64 2.92 -9.14
N ARG A 275 23.87 2.84 -8.63
CA ARG A 275 24.24 3.39 -7.30
C ARG A 275 24.14 4.92 -7.19
N GLU A 276 24.21 5.63 -8.31
CA GLU A 276 24.16 7.10 -8.35
C GLU A 276 22.73 7.67 -8.38
N SER A 277 21.71 6.81 -8.42
CA SER A 277 20.33 7.27 -8.42
C SER A 277 19.99 7.98 -7.10
N LYS A 278 19.28 9.11 -7.20
CA LYS A 278 18.73 9.82 -6.02
C LYS A 278 17.42 9.20 -5.54
N ALA A 279 16.84 8.33 -6.35
CA ALA A 279 15.54 7.75 -6.14
C ALA A 279 15.71 6.24 -5.98
N PHE A 280 15.29 5.72 -4.84
CA PHE A 280 15.55 4.33 -4.48
C PHE A 280 14.25 3.57 -4.28
N PRO A 281 14.17 2.34 -4.82
CA PRO A 281 13.04 1.46 -4.60
C PRO A 281 12.98 0.98 -3.16
N ILE A 282 11.76 0.76 -2.68
CA ILE A 282 11.47 0.44 -1.27
C ILE A 282 10.84 -0.94 -1.07
N GLY A 283 10.35 -1.57 -2.14
CA GLY A 283 9.78 -2.92 -2.10
C GLY A 283 10.85 -4.00 -2.20
N PHE A 284 10.67 -5.10 -1.47
CA PHE A 284 11.47 -6.32 -1.54
C PHE A 284 10.55 -7.45 -2.02
N LEU A 285 10.96 -8.22 -3.02
CA LEU A 285 10.18 -9.38 -3.46
C LEU A 285 10.48 -10.56 -2.53
N VAL A 286 9.43 -11.15 -1.98
CA VAL A 286 9.49 -12.42 -1.24
C VAL A 286 8.84 -13.50 -2.09
N HIS A 287 9.51 -14.64 -2.24
CA HIS A 287 9.06 -15.78 -3.03
C HIS A 287 9.57 -17.10 -2.45
N ASN A 288 9.16 -18.22 -3.06
CA ASN A 288 9.44 -19.57 -2.58
C ASN A 288 8.88 -19.81 -1.16
N ILE A 289 7.63 -19.39 -0.95
CA ILE A 289 6.85 -19.62 0.28
C ILE A 289 5.65 -20.51 -0.02
N SER A 290 4.93 -20.99 1.00
CA SER A 290 3.64 -21.68 0.76
C SER A 290 2.50 -20.67 0.58
N GLU A 291 1.38 -21.10 -0.02
CA GLU A 291 0.18 -20.28 -0.14
C GLU A 291 -0.36 -19.88 1.25
N GLU A 292 -0.38 -20.82 2.20
CA GLU A 292 -0.83 -20.55 3.58
C GLU A 292 0.08 -19.54 4.30
N THR A 293 1.40 -19.62 4.04
CA THR A 293 2.37 -18.66 4.58
C THR A 293 2.13 -17.27 3.99
N LYS A 294 1.90 -17.17 2.67
CA LYS A 294 1.56 -15.91 2.00
C LYS A 294 0.28 -15.31 2.60
N ASP A 295 -0.77 -16.11 2.74
CA ASP A 295 -2.08 -15.67 3.26
C ASP A 295 -1.98 -15.22 4.72
N LEU A 296 -1.24 -15.93 5.56
CA LEU A 296 -0.97 -15.50 6.94
C LEU A 296 -0.22 -14.16 6.98
N ILE A 297 0.80 -14.00 6.14
CA ILE A 297 1.60 -12.77 6.10
C ILE A 297 0.76 -11.58 5.62
N LEU A 298 -0.05 -11.78 4.57
CA LEU A 298 -0.91 -10.75 3.99
C LEU A 298 -2.08 -10.38 4.91
N SER A 299 -2.70 -11.35 5.58
CA SER A 299 -3.82 -11.10 6.50
C SER A 299 -3.42 -10.25 7.72
N LYS A 300 -2.22 -10.47 8.27
CA LYS A 300 -1.70 -9.62 9.37
C LYS A 300 -1.19 -8.26 8.85
N ARG A 301 -0.74 -8.19 7.59
CA ARG A 301 -0.18 -7.01 6.89
C ARG A 301 1.10 -6.44 7.49
N ILE A 302 1.17 -6.19 8.80
CA ILE A 302 2.32 -5.60 9.49
C ILE A 302 2.96 -6.63 10.41
N TRP A 303 4.27 -6.80 10.25
CA TRP A 303 5.11 -7.68 11.06
C TRP A 303 6.22 -6.86 11.69
N SER A 304 6.31 -6.89 13.02
CA SER A 304 7.28 -6.09 13.76
C SER A 304 8.04 -6.95 14.77
N ALA A 305 9.26 -7.32 14.43
CA ALA A 305 10.24 -7.93 15.32
C ALA A 305 11.22 -6.87 15.85
N ASN A 306 12.10 -7.26 16.77
CA ASN A 306 13.08 -6.35 17.37
C ASN A 306 14.15 -5.86 16.38
N ASP A 307 14.42 -6.62 15.31
CA ASP A 307 15.48 -6.34 14.34
C ASP A 307 14.94 -5.82 13.00
N ILE A 308 13.65 -6.03 12.72
CA ILE A 308 12.98 -5.54 11.51
C ILE A 308 11.49 -5.34 11.72
N THR A 309 10.96 -4.29 11.11
CA THR A 309 9.52 -4.07 10.95
C THR A 309 9.22 -3.90 9.47
N PHE A 310 8.19 -4.58 8.99
CA PHE A 310 7.81 -4.49 7.60
C PHE A 310 6.30 -4.61 7.38
N GLN A 311 5.86 -4.05 6.26
CA GLN A 311 4.53 -4.23 5.71
C GLN A 311 4.59 -5.20 4.54
N ALA A 312 3.76 -6.23 4.56
CA ALA A 312 3.52 -7.09 3.42
C ALA A 312 2.35 -6.58 2.59
N ARG A 313 2.48 -6.71 1.27
CA ARG A 313 1.46 -6.37 0.27
C ARG A 313 1.41 -7.47 -0.78
N ALA A 314 0.22 -7.69 -1.33
CA ALA A 314 0.08 -8.59 -2.47
C ALA A 314 0.95 -8.08 -3.63
N PHE A 315 1.48 -8.99 -4.43
CA PHE A 315 2.17 -8.65 -5.67
C PHE A 315 1.13 -8.28 -6.75
N SER A 316 0.43 -7.16 -6.57
CA SER A 316 -0.61 -6.67 -7.48
C SER A 316 -0.76 -5.14 -7.40
N CYS A 317 -1.26 -4.54 -8.48
CA CYS A 317 -1.50 -3.09 -8.59
C CYS A 317 -2.97 -2.74 -8.90
N TYR A 318 -3.89 -3.70 -8.76
CA TYR A 318 -5.29 -3.55 -9.19
C TYR A 318 -6.16 -2.68 -8.27
N HIS A 319 -5.66 -2.36 -7.08
CA HIS A 319 -6.41 -1.60 -6.10
C HIS A 319 -5.89 -0.16 -6.08
N PRO A 320 -6.63 0.81 -6.62
CA PRO A 320 -6.27 2.21 -6.48
C PRO A 320 -6.24 2.61 -4.99
N PRO A 321 -5.37 3.55 -4.59
CA PRO A 321 -5.43 4.11 -3.25
C PRO A 321 -6.72 4.90 -3.01
N ASP A 322 -7.30 4.75 -1.82
CA ASP A 322 -8.47 5.54 -1.40
C ASP A 322 -8.12 7.01 -1.14
N LEU A 323 -6.88 7.29 -0.73
CA LEU A 323 -6.40 8.65 -0.46
C LEU A 323 -6.07 9.33 -1.79
N LEU A 324 -6.80 10.39 -2.10
CA LEU A 324 -6.54 11.18 -3.29
C LEU A 324 -5.45 12.22 -3.01
N PHE A 325 -5.74 13.21 -2.17
CA PHE A 325 -4.83 14.33 -1.91
C PHE A 325 -5.08 14.95 -0.55
N CYS A 326 -4.27 15.95 -0.22
CA CYS A 326 -4.39 16.72 0.99
C CYS A 326 -4.67 18.18 0.65
N LEU A 327 -5.67 18.77 1.27
CA LEU A 327 -6.05 20.16 1.09
C LEU A 327 -5.43 21.05 2.16
N THR A 328 -5.09 22.28 1.78
CA THR A 328 -4.74 23.39 2.66
C THR A 328 -5.48 24.65 2.23
N GLY A 329 -5.42 25.73 3.02
CA GLY A 329 -6.06 27.02 2.70
C GLY A 329 -7.38 27.27 3.41
N PHE A 330 -7.76 26.38 4.32
CA PHE A 330 -8.97 26.52 5.14
C PHE A 330 -8.67 27.09 6.53
N THR A 331 -9.64 27.82 7.09
CA THR A 331 -9.59 28.36 8.45
C THR A 331 -10.39 27.55 9.47
N THR A 332 -11.22 26.61 9.02
CA THR A 332 -12.00 25.70 9.87
C THR A 332 -11.22 24.44 10.21
N SER A 333 -11.56 23.77 11.32
CA SER A 333 -11.12 22.41 11.64
C SER A 333 -12.23 21.37 11.46
N ASN A 334 -13.38 21.76 10.92
CA ASN A 334 -14.54 20.88 10.76
C ASN A 334 -14.48 20.09 9.43
N PRO A 335 -14.23 18.77 9.46
CA PRO A 335 -14.12 17.97 8.24
C PRO A 335 -15.43 17.88 7.44
N GLN A 336 -16.61 18.10 8.04
CA GLN A 336 -17.88 18.04 7.31
C GLN A 336 -18.07 19.23 6.38
N ILE A 337 -17.59 20.42 6.77
CA ILE A 337 -17.60 21.60 5.90
C ILE A 337 -16.73 21.35 4.67
N ILE A 338 -15.53 20.78 4.90
CA ILE A 338 -14.59 20.47 3.82
C ILE A 338 -15.12 19.36 2.92
N ARG A 339 -15.70 18.30 3.50
CA ARG A 339 -16.34 17.23 2.74
C ARG A 339 -17.43 17.79 1.83
N LYS A 340 -18.29 18.68 2.35
CA LYS A 340 -19.33 19.33 1.55
C LYS A 340 -18.74 20.12 0.38
N ALA A 341 -17.72 20.94 0.64
CA ALA A 341 -17.05 21.71 -0.42
C ALA A 341 -16.47 20.80 -1.51
N VAL A 342 -15.81 19.69 -1.12
CA VAL A 342 -15.31 18.68 -2.06
C VAL A 342 -16.43 18.08 -2.90
N THR A 343 -17.50 17.61 -2.28
CA THR A 343 -18.60 16.96 -2.99
C THR A 343 -19.41 17.94 -3.85
N ASP A 344 -19.56 19.20 -3.43
CA ASP A 344 -20.25 20.23 -4.21
C ASP A 344 -19.47 20.52 -5.52
N VAL A 345 -18.14 20.67 -5.43
CA VAL A 345 -17.27 20.89 -6.60
C VAL A 345 -17.37 19.70 -7.55
N TRP A 346 -17.24 18.47 -7.06
CA TRP A 346 -17.32 17.29 -7.93
C TRP A 346 -18.71 17.07 -8.55
N ALA A 347 -19.77 17.55 -7.90
CA ALA A 347 -21.14 17.44 -8.39
C ALA A 347 -21.53 18.54 -9.39
N ALA A 348 -20.74 19.62 -9.49
CA ALA A 348 -20.95 20.69 -10.46
C ALA A 348 -20.92 20.14 -11.89
N ASP A 349 -21.80 20.64 -12.77
CA ASP A 349 -22.03 20.04 -14.09
C ASP A 349 -20.76 19.93 -14.95
N GLU A 350 -19.87 20.93 -14.88
CA GLU A 350 -18.60 20.94 -15.61
C GLU A 350 -17.68 19.78 -15.19
N TYR A 351 -17.37 19.66 -13.90
CA TYR A 351 -16.48 18.62 -13.39
C TYR A 351 -17.14 17.25 -13.38
N ARG A 352 -18.45 17.17 -13.18
CA ARG A 352 -19.20 15.92 -13.26
C ARG A 352 -19.13 15.33 -14.67
N ALA A 353 -19.23 16.17 -15.71
CA ALA A 353 -19.07 15.72 -17.09
C ALA A 353 -17.66 15.18 -17.35
N GLU A 354 -16.62 15.89 -16.89
CA GLU A 354 -15.23 15.41 -17.04
C GLU A 354 -14.97 14.11 -16.27
N ILE A 355 -15.51 13.97 -15.05
CA ILE A 355 -15.43 12.73 -14.27
C ILE A 355 -16.14 11.57 -15.00
N ASN A 356 -17.33 11.82 -15.57
CA ASN A 356 -18.05 10.82 -16.38
C ASN A 356 -17.20 10.38 -17.58
N ASP A 357 -16.59 11.34 -18.30
CA ASP A 357 -15.75 11.04 -19.45
C ASP A 357 -14.57 10.15 -19.05
N ILE A 358 -13.89 10.46 -17.95
CA ILE A 358 -12.77 9.63 -17.44
C ILE A 358 -13.25 8.23 -17.04
N ILE A 359 -14.38 8.10 -16.33
CA ILE A 359 -14.93 6.80 -15.96
C ILE A 359 -15.32 6.01 -17.22
N SER A 360 -15.87 6.66 -18.25
CA SER A 360 -16.24 6.01 -19.52
C SER A 360 -15.03 5.50 -20.32
N MET A 361 -13.82 6.03 -20.07
CA MET A 361 -12.58 5.50 -20.64
C MET A 361 -12.15 4.17 -20.00
N SER A 362 -12.61 3.87 -18.78
CA SER A 362 -12.34 2.61 -18.07
C SER A 362 -13.13 1.41 -18.60
N GLU A 363 -13.24 0.33 -17.84
CA GLU A 363 -14.03 -0.86 -18.20
C GLU A 363 -15.56 -0.60 -18.22
N ILE A 364 -16.03 0.48 -17.58
CA ILE A 364 -17.45 0.85 -17.50
C ILE A 364 -17.84 1.65 -18.74
N LYS A 365 -18.66 1.08 -19.63
CA LYS A 365 -19.06 1.72 -20.90
C LYS A 365 -20.53 2.14 -20.97
N ASP A 366 -21.40 1.53 -20.17
CA ASP A 366 -22.82 1.86 -20.17
C ASP A 366 -23.06 3.22 -19.49
N GLU A 367 -23.79 4.12 -20.15
CA GLU A 367 -24.00 5.49 -19.68
C GLU A 367 -24.66 5.56 -18.29
N LYS A 368 -25.61 4.66 -18.02
CA LYS A 368 -26.30 4.59 -16.74
C LYS A 368 -25.37 4.08 -15.63
N GLU A 369 -24.52 3.10 -15.95
CA GLU A 369 -23.48 2.62 -15.03
C GLU A 369 -22.40 3.68 -14.77
N VAL A 370 -21.95 4.42 -15.79
CA VAL A 370 -21.01 5.55 -15.64
C VAL A 370 -21.61 6.60 -14.69
N TYR A 371 -22.85 7.01 -14.92
CA TYR A 371 -23.54 7.96 -14.05
C TYR A 371 -23.63 7.46 -12.61
N ALA A 372 -23.98 6.17 -12.41
CA ALA A 372 -24.06 5.57 -11.08
C ALA A 372 -22.68 5.51 -10.40
N ALA A 373 -21.63 5.15 -11.14
CA ALA A 373 -20.26 5.11 -10.66
C ALA A 373 -19.75 6.48 -10.23
N THR A 374 -20.03 7.54 -11.01
CA THR A 374 -19.70 8.92 -10.67
C THR A 374 -20.35 9.35 -9.36
N TRP A 375 -21.65 9.09 -9.19
CA TRP A 375 -22.32 9.43 -7.93
C TRP A 375 -21.85 8.58 -6.75
N SER A 376 -21.46 7.33 -6.98
CA SER A 376 -20.83 6.48 -5.96
C SER A 376 -19.49 7.07 -5.49
N LEU A 377 -18.64 7.49 -6.43
CA LEU A 377 -17.37 8.18 -6.16
C LEU A 377 -17.61 9.43 -5.29
N ILE A 378 -18.54 10.30 -5.69
CA ILE A 378 -18.85 11.54 -4.97
C ILE A 378 -19.39 11.24 -3.56
N ARG A 379 -20.34 10.33 -3.43
CA ARG A 379 -20.96 10.00 -2.13
C ARG A 379 -20.01 9.31 -1.17
N SER A 380 -19.10 8.49 -1.70
CA SER A 380 -18.11 7.77 -0.90
C SER A 380 -17.01 8.68 -0.35
N ALA A 381 -16.93 9.95 -0.77
CA ALA A 381 -15.90 10.86 -0.28
C ALA A 381 -15.95 11.06 1.24
N TRP A 382 -14.81 10.99 1.92
CA TRP A 382 -14.66 11.39 3.32
C TRP A 382 -13.39 12.19 3.54
N VAL A 383 -13.36 12.93 4.66
CA VAL A 383 -12.30 13.87 4.97
C VAL A 383 -11.78 13.64 6.38
N GLU A 384 -10.45 13.58 6.53
CA GLU A 384 -9.78 13.52 7.82
C GLU A 384 -8.98 14.81 8.08
N HIS A 385 -9.19 15.40 9.25
CA HIS A 385 -8.46 16.58 9.69
C HIS A 385 -7.08 16.21 10.25
N LEU A 386 -6.06 16.97 9.83
CA LEU A 386 -4.68 16.85 10.29
C LEU A 386 -4.16 18.19 10.84
N ASP A 387 -3.66 18.15 12.08
CA ASP A 387 -3.01 19.30 12.71
C ASP A 387 -1.50 19.30 12.42
N PHE A 388 -1.07 20.03 11.38
CA PHE A 388 0.34 20.15 11.03
C PHE A 388 1.00 21.25 11.86
N LYS A 389 2.03 20.91 12.63
CA LYS A 389 2.88 21.91 13.28
C LYS A 389 4.02 22.30 12.35
N VAL A 390 4.01 23.54 11.88
CA VAL A 390 5.08 24.12 11.07
C VAL A 390 6.18 24.69 11.97
N THR A 391 7.36 24.97 11.41
CA THR A 391 8.47 25.61 12.13
C THR A 391 7.97 26.84 12.89
N ARG A 392 8.35 26.95 14.17
CA ARG A 392 7.88 27.94 15.16
C ARG A 392 6.54 27.62 15.84
N GLY A 393 6.01 26.41 15.67
CA GLY A 393 4.87 25.91 16.43
C GLY A 393 3.50 26.44 15.97
N VAL A 394 3.46 27.10 14.81
CA VAL A 394 2.19 27.51 14.19
C VAL A 394 1.54 26.26 13.61
N SER A 395 0.31 25.99 14.03
CA SER A 395 -0.53 24.96 13.44
C SER A 395 -1.08 25.43 12.10
N VAL A 396 -0.94 24.59 11.09
CA VAL A 396 -1.55 24.74 9.77
C VAL A 396 -2.54 23.59 9.62
N THR A 397 -3.81 23.95 9.46
CA THR A 397 -4.87 22.99 9.21
C THR A 397 -4.69 22.36 7.84
N ARG A 398 -4.73 21.04 7.79
CA ARG A 398 -4.76 20.26 6.55
C ARG A 398 -5.84 19.20 6.62
N PHE A 399 -6.28 18.75 5.46
CA PHE A 399 -7.33 17.76 5.34
C PHE A 399 -6.99 16.72 4.30
N ASN A 400 -6.91 15.46 4.68
CA ASN A 400 -6.84 14.37 3.70
C ASN A 400 -8.22 14.13 3.12
N VAL A 401 -8.29 13.98 1.80
CA VAL A 401 -9.52 13.67 1.07
C VAL A 401 -9.39 12.26 0.53
N PHE A 402 -10.37 11.43 0.86
CA PHE A 402 -10.43 10.04 0.45
C PHE A 402 -11.72 9.77 -0.32
N THR A 403 -11.72 8.71 -1.12
CA THR A 403 -12.89 8.20 -1.85
C THR A 403 -12.73 6.70 -2.13
N ILE A 404 -13.83 6.01 -2.42
CA ILE A 404 -13.78 4.66 -2.96
C ILE A 404 -13.86 4.79 -4.49
N SER A 405 -12.75 4.52 -5.18
CA SER A 405 -12.72 4.63 -6.63
C SER A 405 -13.50 3.49 -7.29
N PRO A 406 -14.41 3.79 -8.25
CA PRO A 406 -15.03 2.77 -9.08
C PRO A 406 -14.11 2.33 -10.24
N ILE A 407 -12.92 2.94 -10.39
CA ILE A 407 -12.00 2.72 -11.50
C ILE A 407 -10.89 1.78 -11.04
N HIS A 408 -10.74 0.63 -11.69
CA HIS A 408 -9.61 -0.29 -11.47
C HIS A 408 -8.48 -0.13 -12.49
N ASP A 409 -8.74 0.56 -13.60
CA ASP A 409 -7.72 0.89 -14.60
C ASP A 409 -6.77 1.98 -14.07
N ALA A 410 -5.47 1.71 -14.15
CA ALA A 410 -4.46 2.61 -13.60
C ALA A 410 -4.36 3.95 -14.36
N THR A 411 -4.63 3.95 -15.68
CA THR A 411 -4.55 5.16 -16.51
C THR A 411 -5.72 6.08 -16.18
N ALA A 412 -6.94 5.57 -16.27
CA ALA A 412 -8.15 6.32 -15.93
C ALA A 412 -8.16 6.78 -14.47
N TRP A 413 -7.63 5.98 -13.53
CA TRP A 413 -7.46 6.44 -12.14
C TRP A 413 -6.47 7.61 -12.03
N THR A 414 -5.37 7.57 -12.77
CA THR A 414 -4.36 8.65 -12.78
C THR A 414 -4.94 9.94 -13.38
N ASP A 415 -5.73 9.83 -14.44
CA ASP A 415 -6.42 10.97 -15.06
C ASP A 415 -7.44 11.58 -14.09
N LEU A 416 -8.25 10.74 -13.44
CA LEU A 416 -9.20 11.16 -12.41
C LEU A 416 -8.46 11.87 -11.27
N HIS A 417 -7.41 11.25 -10.74
CA HIS A 417 -6.60 11.82 -9.66
C HIS A 417 -6.02 13.19 -10.05
N SER A 418 -5.48 13.30 -11.26
CA SER A 418 -4.91 14.54 -11.79
C SER A 418 -5.95 15.65 -11.93
N LEU A 419 -7.13 15.32 -12.47
CA LEU A 419 -8.26 16.24 -12.56
C LEU A 419 -8.63 16.77 -11.17
N LEU A 420 -8.90 15.88 -10.22
CA LEU A 420 -9.35 16.28 -8.88
C LEU A 420 -8.26 17.05 -8.11
N HIS A 421 -6.98 16.78 -8.38
CA HIS A 421 -5.86 17.46 -7.71
C HIS A 421 -5.69 18.92 -8.15
N VAL A 422 -6.08 19.30 -9.38
CA VAL A 422 -5.92 20.68 -9.87
C VAL A 422 -7.09 21.61 -9.53
N LEU A 423 -8.17 21.08 -8.97
CA LEU A 423 -9.35 21.86 -8.60
C LEU A 423 -9.14 22.68 -7.32
N ASP A 424 -9.83 23.82 -7.27
CA ASP A 424 -10.01 24.61 -6.06
C ASP A 424 -11.32 24.23 -5.36
N TYR A 425 -11.30 24.25 -4.03
CA TYR A 425 -12.39 23.80 -3.17
C TYR A 425 -12.88 24.95 -2.28
N PRO A 426 -13.67 25.90 -2.83
CA PRO A 426 -14.13 27.06 -2.09
C PRO A 426 -15.16 26.68 -1.01
N THR A 427 -15.12 27.41 0.10
CA THR A 427 -16.18 27.43 1.11
C THR A 427 -16.70 28.85 1.24
N GLY A 428 -17.93 29.02 1.71
CA GLY A 428 -18.53 30.36 1.83
C GLY A 428 -17.82 31.26 2.87
N LEU A 429 -17.30 30.68 3.96
CA LEU A 429 -16.75 31.44 5.09
C LEU A 429 -15.38 30.94 5.59
N ASP A 430 -14.95 29.74 5.17
CA ASP A 430 -13.82 29.03 5.77
C ASP A 430 -12.60 28.96 4.85
N GLY A 431 -12.53 29.81 3.82
CA GLY A 431 -11.44 29.89 2.86
C GLY A 431 -11.64 29.03 1.60
N CYS A 432 -10.55 28.77 0.89
CA CYS A 432 -10.54 28.02 -0.36
C CYS A 432 -9.41 26.99 -0.32
N GLY A 433 -9.79 25.72 -0.48
CA GLY A 433 -8.88 24.60 -0.43
C GLY A 433 -8.15 24.39 -1.74
N SER A 434 -6.85 24.14 -1.69
CA SER A 434 -6.07 23.67 -2.84
C SER A 434 -5.23 22.45 -2.44
N ALA A 435 -5.05 21.52 -3.38
CA ALA A 435 -4.28 20.30 -3.12
C ALA A 435 -2.79 20.63 -2.93
N VAL A 436 -2.17 19.99 -1.95
CA VAL A 436 -0.75 20.09 -1.68
C VAL A 436 -0.07 18.73 -1.75
N ALA A 437 1.14 18.73 -2.32
CA ALA A 437 1.98 17.56 -2.34
C ALA A 437 2.29 17.09 -0.92
N MET A 438 2.06 15.79 -0.67
CA MET A 438 2.43 15.14 0.57
C MET A 438 3.76 14.41 0.41
N THR A 439 4.58 14.47 1.46
CA THR A 439 5.78 13.66 1.56
C THR A 439 5.46 12.40 2.37
N ALA A 440 5.82 11.24 1.85
CA ALA A 440 5.66 9.97 2.55
C ALA A 440 6.31 10.02 3.94
N CYS A 441 5.62 9.46 4.94
CA CYS A 441 6.13 9.33 6.30
C CYS A 441 7.44 8.52 6.28
N PRO A 442 8.57 9.02 6.81
CA PRO A 442 9.84 8.29 6.77
C PRO A 442 9.82 6.99 7.59
N ILE A 443 8.86 6.81 8.50
CA ILE A 443 8.72 5.59 9.30
C ILE A 443 7.92 4.53 8.54
N CYS A 444 6.65 4.81 8.20
CA CYS A 444 5.73 3.81 7.66
C CYS A 444 5.44 3.97 6.17
N HIS A 445 6.06 4.97 5.52
CA HIS A 445 5.87 5.33 4.11
C HIS A 445 4.45 5.74 3.71
N SER A 446 3.52 5.87 4.66
CA SER A 446 2.19 6.40 4.38
C SER A 446 2.28 7.87 3.96
N ILE A 447 1.60 8.25 2.89
CA ILE A 447 1.44 9.67 2.53
C ILE A 447 0.36 10.37 3.35
N ALA A 448 -0.48 9.65 4.10
CA ALA A 448 -1.59 10.22 4.85
C ALA A 448 -1.18 11.11 6.04
N HIS A 449 0.08 11.08 6.47
CA HIS A 449 0.50 11.87 7.63
C HIS A 449 2.01 12.17 7.61
N PRO A 450 2.42 13.28 8.25
CA PRO A 450 3.84 13.56 8.45
C PRO A 450 4.44 12.63 9.51
N HIS A 451 5.77 12.66 9.62
CA HIS A 451 6.54 11.87 10.59
C HIS A 451 6.02 12.01 12.03
N GLY A 452 5.76 13.25 12.48
CA GLY A 452 5.34 13.53 13.85
C GLY A 452 3.94 13.04 14.21
N LEU A 453 3.14 12.64 13.21
CA LEU A 453 1.78 12.11 13.39
C LEU A 453 1.70 10.61 13.05
N CYS A 454 2.84 9.92 12.93
CA CYS A 454 2.85 8.48 12.66
C CYS A 454 2.22 7.72 13.85
N PRO A 455 1.19 6.88 13.61
CA PRO A 455 0.48 6.19 14.70
C PRO A 455 1.23 4.96 15.22
N PHE A 456 2.10 4.35 14.41
CA PHE A 456 2.77 3.08 14.72
C PHE A 456 3.60 3.10 16.02
N PRO A 457 4.41 4.15 16.30
CA PRO A 457 5.17 4.22 17.55
C PRO A 457 4.33 4.22 18.83
N ASN A 458 3.02 4.50 18.73
CA ASN A 458 2.10 4.52 19.86
C ASN A 458 1.40 3.16 20.09
N ILE A 459 1.66 2.15 19.26
CA ILE A 459 1.09 0.82 19.42
C ILE A 459 1.68 0.15 20.68
N PRO A 460 0.85 -0.42 21.57
CA PRO A 460 1.36 -1.18 22.71
C PRO A 460 2.26 -2.33 22.28
N SER A 461 3.40 -2.50 22.96
CA SER A 461 4.41 -3.53 22.63
C SER A 461 4.94 -3.44 21.19
N TRP A 462 5.00 -2.22 20.63
CA TRP A 462 5.61 -1.97 19.34
C TRP A 462 7.12 -2.24 19.37
N ASN A 463 7.56 -3.23 18.58
CA ASN A 463 8.96 -3.59 18.43
C ASN A 463 9.67 -2.76 17.35
N GLY A 464 8.93 -1.94 16.61
CA GLY A 464 9.46 -1.20 15.47
C GLY A 464 10.07 0.16 15.80
N PRO A 465 10.33 0.97 14.77
CA PRO A 465 10.95 2.28 14.92
C PRO A 465 10.13 3.21 15.84
N LYS A 466 10.81 3.98 16.69
CA LYS A 466 10.20 4.93 17.64
C LYS A 466 10.42 6.37 17.17
N ILE A 467 9.54 7.28 17.60
CA ILE A 467 9.73 8.71 17.34
C ILE A 467 10.93 9.21 18.14
N GLY A 468 11.88 9.87 17.47
CA GLY A 468 13.01 10.53 18.12
C GLY A 468 14.17 9.60 18.51
N SER A 469 14.06 8.28 18.32
CA SER A 469 15.24 7.43 18.27
C SER A 469 16.03 7.81 17.02
N LYS A 470 16.96 8.77 17.16
CA LYS A 470 18.07 8.84 16.23
C LYS A 470 18.70 7.47 16.30
N THR A 471 18.59 6.70 15.22
CA THR A 471 19.26 5.42 15.07
C THR A 471 20.73 5.70 15.34
N THR A 472 21.14 5.48 16.58
CA THR A 472 22.52 5.57 16.98
C THR A 472 23.07 4.30 16.41
N VAL A 473 23.42 4.37 15.13
CA VAL A 473 24.06 3.26 14.44
C VAL A 473 25.23 2.92 15.33
N MET A 474 25.15 1.79 16.01
CA MET A 474 26.31 1.18 16.64
C MET A 474 27.19 0.73 15.48
N THR A 475 27.80 1.68 14.77
CA THR A 475 29.04 1.42 14.07
C THR A 475 29.95 0.95 15.18
N ALA A 476 30.16 -0.37 15.27
CA ALA A 476 31.23 -0.94 16.05
C ALA A 476 32.49 -0.20 15.59
N ARG A 477 32.89 0.81 16.38
CA ARG A 477 34.13 1.54 16.14
C ARG A 477 35.19 0.49 16.27
N ASN A 478 35.67 0.03 15.12
CA ASN A 478 36.84 -0.81 15.02
C ASN A 478 38.01 0.08 15.46
N THR A 479 38.24 0.14 16.78
CA THR A 479 39.35 0.84 17.38
C THR A 479 40.61 0.12 16.94
N LYS A 480 41.17 0.54 15.80
CA LYS A 480 42.54 0.20 15.45
C LYS A 480 43.41 0.62 16.62
N PRO A 481 44.18 -0.29 17.24
CA PRO A 481 45.14 0.09 18.26
C PRO A 481 46.13 1.05 17.62
N HIS A 482 46.14 2.31 18.08
CA HIS A 482 47.25 3.21 17.80
C HIS A 482 48.48 2.64 18.49
N GLY A 483 49.31 1.95 17.71
CA GLY A 483 50.69 1.68 18.07
C GLY A 483 51.40 3.01 18.29
N LYS A 484 51.73 3.29 19.55
CA LYS A 484 52.71 4.33 19.89
C LYS A 484 54.05 3.90 19.30
N LYS A 485 54.65 4.78 18.50
CA LYS A 485 56.10 4.81 18.29
C LYS A 485 56.72 5.72 19.33
#